data_AF-A0A5S9M757-F1
#
_entry.id   AF-A0A5S9M757-F1
#
_cell.length_a   1.000
_cell.length_b   1.000
_cell.length_c   1.000
_cell.angle_alpha   90.00
_cell.angle_beta   90.00
_cell.angle_gamma   90.00
#
_symmetry.space_group_name_H-M   'P 1'
#
loop_
_entity.id
_entity.type
_entity.pdbx_description
1 polymer ?
#
loop_
_entity_poly.entity_id
_entity_poly.type
_entity_poly.pdbx_seq_one_letter_code
_entity_poly.pdbx_strand_id
1 'polypeptide(L)'
;MIGHPANMAVALLMVPITILLAVVLPYNGMLPFADLSVLPFTVVWAVAAARGNIIRGLINSIFTLMIVFFIATNLAPLATTMGKAVGFDFPEGANMISGIDLGSHVIPWIMVRLLDPSNPYFIAAIICALAYGLLWYWVRNDIKKQYAKEMGLDQKEQ
;
A
#
# COMPACT_ATOMS: atom_id res chain seq x y z
N MET A 1 -4.40 17.09 8.47
CA MET A 1 -3.58 15.91 8.06
C MET A 1 -2.40 16.37 7.20
N ILE A 2 -2.63 16.95 6.02
CA ILE A 2 -1.53 17.40 5.12
C ILE A 2 -0.91 18.76 5.56
N GLY A 3 -1.73 19.72 6.00
CA GLY A 3 -1.29 21.06 6.40
C GLY A 3 -0.74 21.21 7.83
N HIS A 4 -0.45 20.10 8.54
CA HIS A 4 0.18 20.21 9.85
C HIS A 4 1.68 20.54 9.66
N PRO A 5 2.23 21.60 10.27
CA PRO A 5 3.59 22.06 9.98
C PRO A 5 4.66 20.97 10.11
N ALA A 6 4.50 20.09 11.10
CA ALA A 6 5.39 18.95 11.30
C ALA A 6 5.42 17.99 10.11
N ASN A 7 4.26 17.75 9.48
CA ASN A 7 4.16 16.86 8.33
C ASN A 7 4.78 17.47 7.07
N MET A 8 4.53 18.76 6.81
CA MET A 8 5.13 19.47 5.70
C MET A 8 6.65 19.54 5.83
N ALA A 9 7.15 19.79 7.04
CA ALA A 9 8.59 19.79 7.32
C ALA A 9 9.23 18.43 7.05
N VAL A 10 8.62 17.33 7.51
CA VAL A 10 9.11 15.97 7.23
C VAL A 10 9.07 15.66 5.73
N ALA A 11 8.01 16.02 5.03
CA ALA A 11 7.88 15.78 3.58
C ALA A 11 8.98 16.51 2.78
N LEU A 12 9.25 17.78 3.09
CA LEU A 12 10.32 18.57 2.48
C LEU A 12 11.71 17.97 2.73
N LEU A 13 11.98 17.54 3.96
CA LEU A 13 13.23 16.85 4.31
C LEU A 13 13.36 15.50 3.62
N MET A 14 12.23 14.81 3.41
CA MET A 14 12.20 13.50 2.78
C MET A 14 12.54 13.54 1.29
N VAL A 15 12.29 14.64 0.58
CA VAL A 15 12.59 14.73 -0.86
C VAL A 15 14.05 14.35 -1.17
N PRO A 16 15.07 15.03 -0.62
CA PRO A 16 16.47 14.67 -0.89
C PRO A 16 16.86 13.31 -0.28
N ILE A 17 16.31 12.96 0.89
CA ILE A 17 16.60 11.68 1.57
C ILE A 17 16.09 10.51 0.73
N THR A 18 14.92 10.63 0.12
CA THR A 18 14.30 9.58 -0.69
C THR A 18 15.11 9.28 -1.94
N ILE A 19 15.67 10.32 -2.58
CA ILE A 19 16.58 10.16 -3.74
C ILE A 19 17.86 9.45 -3.30
N LEU A 20 18.44 9.86 -2.17
CA LEU A 20 19.65 9.23 -1.63
C LEU A 20 19.38 7.76 -1.25
N LEU A 21 18.24 7.49 -0.63
CA LEU A 21 17.81 6.14 -0.24
C LEU A 21 17.62 5.25 -1.48
N ALA A 22 17.06 5.79 -2.56
CA ALA A 22 16.87 5.07 -3.81
C ALA A 22 18.20 4.63 -4.45
N VAL A 23 19.28 5.41 -4.29
CA VAL A 23 20.62 5.07 -4.80
C VAL A 23 21.38 4.12 -3.86
N VAL A 24 21.21 4.28 -2.55
CA VAL A 24 21.94 3.48 -1.54
C VAL A 24 21.35 2.07 -1.37
N LEU A 25 20.05 1.86 -1.63
CA LEU A 25 19.43 0.55 -1.46
C LEU A 25 19.97 -0.45 -2.51
N PRO A 26 20.67 -1.54 -2.12
CA PRO A 26 21.32 -2.46 -3.06
C PRO A 26 20.34 -3.35 -3.86
N TYR A 27 19.03 -3.17 -3.69
CA TYR A 27 17.98 -3.92 -4.37
C TYR A 27 16.91 -3.00 -4.98
N ASN A 28 17.14 -1.68 -5.02
CA ASN A 28 16.18 -0.76 -5.60
C ASN A 28 16.53 -0.48 -7.07
N GLY A 29 15.62 -0.84 -7.97
CA GLY A 29 15.77 -0.61 -9.42
C GLY A 29 15.07 0.67 -9.92
N MET A 30 14.53 1.47 -9.00
CA MET A 30 13.58 2.53 -9.30
C MET A 30 14.07 3.89 -8.80
N LEU A 31 14.09 4.88 -9.70
CA LEU A 31 14.34 6.28 -9.33
C LEU A 31 13.01 7.03 -9.16
N PRO A 32 12.67 7.52 -7.96
CA PRO A 32 11.34 8.03 -7.62
C PRO A 32 11.08 9.46 -8.07
N PHE A 33 11.61 9.92 -9.22
CA PHE A 33 11.46 11.31 -9.66
C PHE A 33 10.00 11.70 -9.92
N ALA A 34 9.23 10.80 -10.54
CA ALA A 34 7.80 11.01 -10.77
C ALA A 34 6.99 11.03 -9.47
N ASP A 35 7.44 10.28 -8.46
CA ASP A 35 6.72 10.07 -7.20
C ASP A 35 7.11 11.03 -6.07
N LEU A 36 8.06 11.95 -6.30
CA LEU A 36 8.43 12.96 -5.29
C LEU A 36 7.23 13.82 -4.87
N SER A 37 6.27 14.02 -5.78
CA SER A 37 5.03 14.76 -5.54
C SER A 37 4.06 14.04 -4.60
N VAL A 38 4.16 12.71 -4.50
CA VAL A 38 3.27 11.86 -3.69
C VAL A 38 3.81 11.66 -2.27
N LEU A 39 5.11 11.91 -2.05
CA LEU A 39 5.75 11.76 -0.74
C LEU A 39 5.01 12.43 0.42
N PRO A 40 4.47 13.67 0.31
CA PRO A 40 3.73 14.29 1.40
C PRO A 40 2.54 13.45 1.87
N PHE A 41 1.93 12.66 0.99
CA PHE A 41 0.83 11.76 1.34
C PHE A 41 1.34 10.47 1.98
N THR A 42 2.42 9.91 1.45
CA THR A 42 3.01 8.66 1.96
C THR A 42 3.55 8.83 3.39
N VAL A 43 4.20 9.96 3.69
CA VAL A 43 4.82 10.21 5.00
C VAL A 43 3.81 10.62 6.08
N VAL A 44 2.61 11.08 5.70
CA VAL A 44 1.54 11.46 6.67
C VAL A 44 1.24 10.32 7.62
N TRP A 45 1.18 9.09 7.13
CA TRP A 45 0.88 7.91 7.94
C TRP A 45 1.96 7.69 9.01
N ALA A 46 3.23 7.81 8.63
CA ALA A 46 4.37 7.64 9.52
C ALA A 46 4.51 8.79 10.54
N VAL A 47 4.22 10.03 10.13
CA VAL A 47 4.26 11.22 10.99
C VAL A 47 3.05 11.30 11.92
N ALA A 48 1.87 10.87 11.48
CA ALA A 48 0.68 10.78 12.32
C ALA A 48 0.90 9.80 13.47
N ALA A 49 1.55 8.66 13.21
CA ALA A 49 1.96 7.71 14.25
C ALA A 49 2.95 8.32 15.26
N ALA A 50 3.76 9.30 14.85
CA ALA A 50 4.69 10.04 15.70
C ALA A 50 4.04 11.18 16.51
N ARG A 51 2.72 11.38 16.42
CA ARG A 51 1.93 12.38 17.19
C ARG A 51 2.49 13.81 17.11
N GLY A 52 2.99 14.21 15.94
CA GLY A 52 3.52 15.57 15.71
C GLY A 52 5.00 15.76 16.04
N ASN A 53 5.73 14.72 16.48
CA ASN A 53 7.19 14.79 16.61
C ASN A 53 7.89 14.60 15.25
N ILE A 54 8.55 15.65 14.76
CA ILE A 54 9.23 15.69 13.46
C ILE A 54 10.34 14.63 13.36
N ILE A 55 11.21 14.51 14.37
CA ILE A 55 12.35 13.58 14.32
C ILE A 55 11.87 12.13 14.29
N ARG A 56 10.91 11.81 15.17
CA ARG A 56 10.35 10.45 15.25
C ARG A 56 9.53 10.12 13.99
N GLY A 57 8.83 11.11 13.43
CA GLY A 57 8.12 11.00 12.16
C GLY A 57 9.06 10.80 10.97
N LEU A 58 10.20 11.49 10.96
CA LEU A 58 11.23 11.33 9.93
C LEU A 58 11.80 9.91 9.94
N ILE A 59 12.20 9.40 11.11
CA ILE A 59 12.73 8.03 11.24
C ILE A 59 11.69 7.00 10.76
N ASN A 60 10.45 7.10 11.24
CA ASN A 60 9.37 6.20 10.81
C ASN A 60 9.13 6.26 9.29
N SER A 61 9.21 7.46 8.72
CA SER A 61 9.03 7.66 7.28
C SER A 61 10.16 7.02 6.47
N ILE A 62 11.41 7.04 6.96
CA ILE A 62 12.55 6.37 6.30
C ILE A 62 12.27 4.87 6.24
N PHE A 63 11.93 4.27 7.38
CA PHE A 63 11.62 2.83 7.44
C PHE A 63 10.45 2.45 6.54
N THR A 64 9.40 3.27 6.52
CA THR A 64 8.23 3.04 5.66
C THR A 64 8.62 3.12 4.18
N LEU A 65 9.42 4.11 3.78
CA LEU A 65 9.92 4.26 2.41
C LEU A 65 10.83 3.10 1.98
N MET A 66 11.68 2.58 2.87
CA MET A 66 12.50 1.40 2.56
C MET A 66 11.65 0.19 2.19
N ILE A 67 10.58 -0.05 2.95
CA ILE A 67 9.63 -1.15 2.68
C ILE A 67 8.92 -0.91 1.34
N VAL A 68 8.44 0.32 1.14
CA VAL A 68 7.76 0.74 -0.10
C VAL A 68 8.65 0.51 -1.32
N PHE A 69 9.94 0.90 -1.28
CA PHE A 69 10.87 0.68 -2.40
C PHE A 69 11.11 -0.79 -2.71
N PHE A 70 11.20 -1.62 -1.69
CA PHE A 70 11.40 -3.06 -1.87
C PHE A 70 10.19 -3.70 -2.57
N ILE A 71 8.99 -3.35 -2.11
CA ILE A 71 7.74 -3.83 -2.68
C ILE A 71 7.56 -3.30 -4.11
N ALA A 72 7.79 -2.01 -4.32
CA ALA A 72 7.68 -1.39 -5.65
C ALA A 72 8.65 -2.00 -6.66
N THR A 73 9.89 -2.32 -6.25
CA THR A 73 10.84 -3.01 -7.13
C THR A 73 10.37 -4.42 -7.47
N ASN A 74 9.78 -5.14 -6.51
CA ASN A 74 9.26 -6.49 -6.74
C ASN A 74 8.02 -6.50 -7.64
N LEU A 75 7.17 -5.46 -7.59
CA LEU A 75 5.98 -5.31 -8.44
C LEU A 75 6.26 -4.73 -9.83
N ALA A 76 7.47 -4.19 -10.06
CA ALA A 76 7.84 -3.57 -11.33
C ALA A 76 7.58 -4.45 -12.57
N PRO A 77 7.86 -5.78 -12.57
CA PRO A 77 7.60 -6.63 -13.73
C PRO A 77 6.11 -6.78 -14.05
N LEU A 78 5.25 -6.84 -13.01
CA LEU A 78 3.80 -6.93 -13.17
C LEU A 78 3.25 -5.62 -13.73
N ALA A 79 3.64 -4.49 -13.14
CA ALA A 79 3.26 -3.16 -13.62
C ALA A 79 3.68 -2.93 -15.09
N THR A 80 4.88 -3.39 -15.46
CA THR A 80 5.38 -3.33 -16.83
C THR A 80 4.55 -4.19 -17.80
N THR A 81 4.18 -5.40 -17.38
CA THR A 81 3.32 -6.29 -18.20
C THR A 81 1.95 -5.67 -18.44
N MET A 82 1.36 -5.06 -17.41
CA MET A 82 0.09 -4.34 -17.53
C MET A 82 0.20 -3.12 -18.45
N GLY A 83 1.28 -2.33 -18.32
CA GLY A 83 1.56 -1.20 -19.21
C GLY A 83 1.67 -1.61 -20.68
N LYS A 84 2.35 -2.72 -20.97
CA LYS A 84 2.44 -3.28 -22.33
C LYS A 84 1.07 -3.73 -22.86
N ALA A 85 0.24 -4.34 -22.01
CA ALA A 85 -1.08 -4.83 -22.40
C ALA A 85 -2.05 -3.72 -22.80
N VAL A 86 -1.92 -2.53 -22.22
CA VAL A 86 -2.74 -1.35 -22.56
C VAL A 86 -2.14 -0.47 -23.66
N GLY A 87 -0.99 -0.87 -24.23
CA GLY A 87 -0.31 -0.09 -25.27
C GLY A 87 0.34 1.19 -24.73
N PHE A 88 0.80 1.19 -23.48
CA PHE A 88 1.52 2.33 -22.90
C PHE A 88 2.84 2.55 -23.65
N ASP A 89 3.11 3.81 -24.01
CA ASP A 89 4.33 4.18 -24.72
C ASP A 89 5.48 4.33 -23.71
N PHE A 90 6.45 3.42 -23.78
CA PHE A 90 7.57 3.41 -22.84
C PHE A 90 8.61 4.43 -23.31
N PRO A 91 9.05 5.38 -22.46
CA PRO A 91 10.09 6.32 -22.83
C PRO A 91 11.40 5.59 -23.18
N GLU A 92 12.16 6.13 -24.15
CA GLU A 92 13.38 5.49 -24.66
C GLU A 92 14.35 5.13 -23.53
N GLY A 93 14.69 3.84 -23.42
CA GLY A 93 15.59 3.29 -22.39
C GLY A 93 14.92 2.73 -21.14
N ALA A 94 13.60 2.87 -20.97
CA ALA A 94 12.87 2.31 -19.83
C ALA A 94 12.39 0.87 -20.10
N ASN A 95 13.07 -0.13 -19.50
CA ASN A 95 12.66 -1.54 -19.59
C ASN A 95 11.61 -1.96 -18.57
N MET A 96 11.46 -1.19 -17.49
CA MET A 96 10.51 -1.46 -16.39
C MET A 96 9.84 -0.17 -15.93
N ILE A 97 8.54 -0.26 -15.62
CA ILE A 97 7.76 0.81 -15.00
C ILE A 97 7.34 0.36 -13.60
N SER A 98 7.58 1.19 -12.60
CA SER A 98 7.07 1.04 -11.24
C SER A 98 6.95 2.41 -10.58
N GLY A 99 6.20 2.49 -9.48
CA GLY A 99 5.84 3.72 -8.79
C GLY A 99 5.75 3.51 -7.28
N ILE A 100 6.04 4.54 -6.49
CA ILE A 100 5.73 4.55 -5.05
C ILE A 100 4.21 4.44 -4.90
N ASP A 101 3.42 5.13 -5.72
CA ASP A 101 1.97 4.98 -5.68
C ASP A 101 1.51 3.67 -6.36
N LEU A 102 2.06 3.36 -7.54
CA LEU A 102 1.62 2.21 -8.33
C LEU A 102 1.97 0.84 -7.71
N GLY A 103 3.13 0.75 -7.06
CA GLY A 103 3.75 -0.53 -6.71
C GLY A 103 4.00 -0.78 -5.23
N SER A 104 3.76 0.20 -4.34
CA SER A 104 4.12 0.03 -2.91
C SER A 104 2.98 -0.46 -2.01
N HIS A 105 1.79 -0.61 -2.57
CA HIS A 105 0.62 -0.98 -1.79
C HIS A 105 0.76 -2.44 -1.31
N VAL A 106 0.80 -2.61 0.00
CA VAL A 106 0.96 -3.92 0.67
C VAL A 106 -0.16 -4.89 0.28
N ILE A 107 -1.38 -4.38 0.06
CA ILE A 107 -2.55 -5.19 -0.30
C ILE A 107 -2.38 -5.84 -1.70
N PRO A 108 -2.12 -5.09 -2.78
CA PRO A 108 -1.70 -5.63 -4.07
C PRO A 108 -0.49 -6.54 -4.01
N TRP A 109 0.56 -6.22 -3.23
CA TRP A 109 1.72 -7.12 -3.10
C TRP A 109 1.35 -8.48 -2.51
N ILE A 110 0.56 -8.48 -1.43
CA ILE A 110 0.01 -9.71 -0.86
C ILE A 110 -0.83 -10.40 -1.91
N MET A 111 -1.83 -9.74 -2.51
CA MET A 111 -2.71 -10.35 -3.52
C MET A 111 -1.94 -10.97 -4.70
N VAL A 112 -0.94 -10.28 -5.25
CA VAL A 112 -0.13 -10.81 -6.35
C VAL A 112 0.68 -12.02 -5.89
N ARG A 113 1.29 -11.96 -4.70
CA ARG A 113 2.08 -13.08 -4.16
C ARG A 113 1.21 -14.29 -3.81
N LEU A 114 -0.06 -14.01 -3.50
CA LEU A 114 -1.08 -14.92 -3.06
C LEU A 114 -1.87 -15.53 -4.24
N LEU A 115 -1.98 -14.82 -5.37
CA LEU A 115 -2.61 -15.25 -6.62
C LEU A 115 -1.62 -15.75 -7.69
N ASP A 116 -0.31 -15.75 -7.41
CA ASP A 116 0.69 -16.35 -8.29
C ASP A 116 0.62 -17.89 -8.21
N PRO A 117 0.21 -18.60 -9.28
CA PRO A 117 0.04 -20.07 -9.28
C PRO A 117 1.33 -20.86 -9.04
N SER A 118 2.48 -20.19 -9.13
CA SER A 118 3.82 -20.78 -9.02
C SER A 118 4.33 -20.87 -7.57
N ASN A 119 3.60 -20.29 -6.60
CA ASN A 119 4.04 -20.14 -5.22
C ASN A 119 3.31 -21.13 -4.28
N PRO A 120 4.00 -21.91 -3.42
CA PRO A 120 3.38 -22.89 -2.51
C PRO A 120 2.34 -22.31 -1.54
N TYR A 121 2.30 -20.98 -1.33
CA TYR A 121 1.30 -20.31 -0.49
C TYR A 121 -0.02 -19.94 -1.22
N PHE A 122 -0.11 -20.16 -2.54
CA PHE A 122 -1.31 -19.92 -3.36
C PHE A 122 -2.51 -20.79 -2.96
N ILE A 123 -2.28 -21.98 -2.41
CA ILE A 123 -3.37 -22.84 -1.93
C ILE A 123 -3.86 -22.37 -0.55
N ALA A 124 -2.94 -21.95 0.33
CA ALA A 124 -3.28 -21.42 1.65
C ALA A 124 -4.08 -20.11 1.57
N ALA A 125 -3.78 -19.30 0.56
CA ALA A 125 -4.53 -18.11 0.19
C ALA A 125 -6.01 -18.35 -0.06
N ILE A 126 -6.30 -19.29 -0.96
CA ILE A 126 -7.63 -19.62 -1.43
C ILE A 126 -8.41 -20.20 -0.25
N ILE A 127 -7.77 -21.03 0.57
CA ILE A 127 -8.36 -21.55 1.80
C ILE A 127 -8.69 -20.42 2.78
N CYS A 128 -7.80 -19.45 3.01
CA CYS A 128 -8.08 -18.31 3.88
C CYS A 128 -9.16 -17.37 3.33
N ALA A 129 -9.20 -17.13 2.02
CA ALA A 129 -10.22 -16.31 1.36
C ALA A 129 -11.60 -17.00 1.39
N LEU A 130 -11.64 -18.31 1.17
CA LEU A 130 -12.86 -19.11 1.30
C LEU A 130 -13.30 -19.20 2.76
N ALA A 131 -12.39 -19.39 3.71
CA ALA A 131 -12.69 -19.37 5.15
C ALA A 131 -13.22 -18.00 5.59
N TYR A 132 -12.63 -16.90 5.11
CA TYR A 132 -13.12 -15.56 5.37
C TYR A 132 -14.51 -15.34 4.74
N GLY A 133 -14.73 -15.79 3.51
CA GLY A 133 -16.04 -15.73 2.84
C GLY A 133 -17.12 -16.56 3.54
N LEU A 134 -16.77 -17.74 4.03
CA LEU A 134 -17.63 -18.62 4.83
C LEU A 134 -17.93 -18.03 6.20
N LEU A 135 -16.92 -17.50 6.90
CA LEU A 135 -17.08 -16.79 8.17
C LEU A 135 -17.94 -15.55 7.97
N TRP A 136 -17.74 -14.78 6.91
CA TRP A 136 -18.58 -13.63 6.58
C TRP A 136 -20.01 -14.07 6.26
N TYR A 137 -20.21 -15.14 5.49
CA TYR A 137 -21.54 -15.68 5.20
C TYR A 137 -22.27 -16.19 6.45
N TRP A 138 -21.52 -16.76 7.40
CA TRP A 138 -22.04 -17.25 8.67
C TRP A 138 -22.37 -16.09 9.62
N VAL A 139 -21.44 -15.16 9.80
CA VAL A 139 -21.56 -13.98 10.66
C VAL A 139 -22.57 -12.96 10.12
N ARG A 140 -22.79 -12.84 8.80
CA ARG A 140 -23.75 -11.86 8.24
C ARG A 140 -25.16 -12.05 8.79
N ASN A 141 -25.54 -13.29 9.09
CA ASN A 141 -26.87 -13.60 9.62
C ASN A 141 -26.95 -13.32 11.13
N ASP A 142 -25.83 -13.42 11.85
CA ASP A 142 -25.75 -13.13 13.28
C ASP A 142 -25.66 -11.62 13.57
N ILE A 143 -24.98 -10.84 12.72
CA ILE A 143 -24.98 -9.37 12.79
C ILE A 143 -26.42 -8.85 12.64
N LYS A 144 -27.20 -9.35 11.68
CA LYS A 144 -28.60 -8.94 11.50
C LYS A 144 -29.46 -9.21 12.74
N LYS A 145 -29.18 -10.28 13.49
CA LYS A 145 -29.90 -10.62 14.73
C LYS A 145 -29.46 -9.75 15.91
N GLN A 146 -28.16 -9.50 16.05
CA GLN A 146 -27.61 -8.70 17.14
C GLN A 146 -27.98 -7.21 17.04
N TYR A 147 -28.05 -6.67 15.82
CA TYR A 147 -28.41 -5.27 15.57
C TYR A 147 -29.89 -5.06 15.23
N ALA A 148 -30.75 -6.10 15.28
CA ALA A 148 -32.20 -5.97 15.04
C ALA A 148 -32.86 -4.99 16.02
N LYS A 149 -32.35 -4.93 17.25
CA LYS A 149 -32.84 -4.06 18.33
C LYS A 149 -32.42 -2.59 18.14
N GLU A 150 -31.26 -2.35 17.52
CA GLU A 150 -30.74 -1.00 17.22
C GLU A 150 -31.27 -0.45 15.87
N MET A 151 -31.60 -1.33 14.93
CA MET A 151 -32.19 -0.96 13.62
C MET A 151 -33.72 -0.77 13.66
N GLY A 152 -34.34 -0.81 14.84
CA GLY A 152 -35.78 -0.56 15.01
C GLY A 152 -36.70 -1.61 14.37
N LEU A 153 -36.20 -2.81 14.10
CA LEU A 153 -36.97 -3.88 13.43
C LEU A 153 -37.86 -4.69 14.39
N ASP A 154 -37.78 -4.44 15.70
CA ASP A 154 -38.55 -5.15 16.75
C ASP A 154 -39.95 -4.56 17.01
N GLN A 155 -40.31 -3.45 16.35
CA GLN A 155 -41.62 -2.79 16.54
C GLN A 155 -42.72 -3.24 15.55
N LYS A 156 -42.50 -4.31 14.78
CA LYS A 156 -43.50 -4.81 13.81
C LYS A 156 -44.34 -6.00 14.29
N GLU A 157 -44.18 -6.45 15.53
CA GLU A 157 -44.99 -7.54 16.10
C GLU A 157 -45.64 -7.16 17.45
N GLN A 158 -46.22 -5.96 17.54
CA GLN A 158 -47.26 -5.65 18.54
C GLN A 158 -48.44 -4.96 17.87
#